data_AF-A0A2V7Q5T7-F1
#
_entry.id   AF-A0A2V7Q5T7-F1
#
_cell.length_a   1.000
_cell.length_b   1.000
_cell.length_c   1.000
_cell.angle_alpha   90.00
_cell.angle_beta   90.00
_cell.angle_gamma   90.00
#
_symmetry.space_group_name_H-M   'P 1'
#
loop_
_entity.id
_entity.type
_entity.pdbx_description
1 polymer ?
#
loop_
_entity_poly.entity_id
_entity_poly.type
_entity_poly.pdbx_seq_one_letter_code
_entity_poly.pdbx_strand_id
1 'polypeptide(L)'
;MRLPTKEQLRYHGSRWAWVVGLALLGYLVFPSSATNVAPLLAPGAVADRDVIAPFTFPVNKSDQELAREAEELASTVKPIYQYQERALDSAKIAMHAFFSSAETAADQGGAAAILQAAKAHGFALGAPEAAYLAKGGKRHALERALSELFDRTLSLGVTGPGVLQVEQASELIVRRRSGEQSVSRDQVLTYAQYLTRARAIHPDKGSSVGDQLYVRLAGHFFRPTLIPNTLETERRRDELRRSVDASKYIVRAGDRIVGAHEVVTNEAHEKLVALHSDLVRRGAATSRSPGGVFGPVLRDSLILAIFWVLLVFYRRETYRERRQVALIGGLFALVLLQAAAVARFAPQHAEIIILP
;
A
#
# COMPACT_ATOMS: atom_id res chain seq x y z
N MET A 1 49.38 13.92 24.43
CA MET A 1 48.60 14.39 25.60
C MET A 1 49.16 13.72 26.85
N ARG A 2 49.53 14.48 27.89
CA ARG A 2 49.96 13.88 29.17
C ARG A 2 48.73 13.34 29.89
N LEU A 3 48.73 12.05 30.22
CA LEU A 3 47.66 11.44 30.99
C LEU A 3 47.64 12.04 32.41
N PRO A 4 46.46 12.31 32.99
CA PRO A 4 46.34 12.88 34.32
C PRO A 4 46.95 11.95 35.37
N THR A 5 47.62 12.52 36.39
CA THR A 5 48.20 11.72 37.47
C THR A 5 47.11 11.15 38.37
N LYS A 6 47.39 10.03 39.08
CA LYS A 6 46.43 9.42 40.03
C LYS A 6 45.92 10.43 41.07
N GLU A 7 46.76 11.37 41.49
CA GLU A 7 46.39 12.42 42.44
C GLU A 7 45.43 13.45 41.84
N GLN A 8 45.65 13.86 40.58
CA GLN A 8 44.73 14.74 39.85
C GLN A 8 43.37 14.10 39.63
N LEU A 9 43.35 12.80 39.27
CA LEU A 9 42.11 12.04 39.13
C LEU A 9 41.34 11.94 40.46
N ARG A 10 42.02 11.68 41.58
CA ARG A 10 41.39 11.66 42.91
C ARG A 10 40.90 13.05 43.34
N TYR A 11 41.67 14.08 43.01
CA TYR A 11 41.35 15.47 43.33
C TYR A 11 40.07 15.94 42.61
N HIS A 12 39.98 15.75 41.29
CA HIS A 12 38.78 16.14 40.54
C HIS A 12 37.63 15.15 40.75
N GLY A 13 37.90 13.85 40.81
CA GLY A 13 36.88 12.82 41.01
C GLY A 13 36.08 13.01 42.30
N SER A 14 36.74 13.27 43.43
CA SER A 14 36.05 13.54 44.71
C SER A 14 35.14 14.78 44.67
N ARG A 15 35.42 15.75 43.80
CA ARG A 15 34.63 16.98 43.66
C ARG A 15 33.50 16.81 42.68
N TRP A 16 33.73 16.10 41.57
CA TRP A 16 32.71 15.78 40.59
C TRP A 16 31.74 14.69 41.07
N ALA A 17 32.11 13.91 42.08
CA ALA A 17 31.20 12.98 42.76
C ALA A 17 29.96 13.67 43.33
N TRP A 18 30.05 14.95 43.74
CA TRP A 18 28.89 15.72 44.18
C TRP A 18 27.89 15.99 43.05
N VAL A 19 28.35 16.20 41.82
CA VAL A 19 27.47 16.43 40.66
C VAL A 19 26.62 15.18 40.42
N VAL A 20 27.26 14.02 40.34
CA VAL A 20 26.58 12.74 40.14
C VAL A 20 25.70 12.39 41.35
N GLY A 21 26.21 12.61 42.57
CA GLY A 21 25.47 12.35 43.81
C GLY A 21 24.22 13.22 43.96
N LEU A 22 24.30 14.50 43.59
CA LEU A 22 23.15 15.41 43.59
C LEU A 22 22.15 15.08 42.49
N ALA A 23 22.61 14.69 41.29
CA ALA A 23 21.73 14.24 40.22
C ALA A 23 21.00 12.94 40.62
N LEU A 24 21.68 11.99 41.26
CA LEU A 24 21.07 10.78 41.81
C LEU A 24 20.09 11.10 42.94
N LEU A 25 20.46 12.00 43.85
CA LEU A 25 19.55 12.45 44.91
C LEU A 25 18.30 13.10 44.31
N GLY A 26 18.47 13.99 43.34
CA GLY A 26 17.37 14.62 42.59
C GLY A 26 16.46 13.58 41.96
N TYR A 27 17.01 12.57 41.30
CA TYR A 27 16.24 11.46 40.72
C TYR A 27 15.48 10.64 41.79
N LEU A 28 16.10 10.34 42.93
CA LEU A 28 15.45 9.55 44.00
C LEU A 28 14.33 10.32 44.70
N VAL A 29 14.55 11.62 44.87
CA VAL A 29 13.69 12.50 45.64
C VAL A 29 12.54 13.05 44.79
N PHE A 30 12.83 13.28 43.51
CA PHE A 30 11.88 13.58 42.43
C PHE A 30 11.96 12.49 41.37
N PRO A 31 11.42 11.28 41.65
CA PRO A 31 11.31 10.26 40.61
C PRO A 31 10.57 10.90 39.45
N SER A 32 11.27 11.02 38.32
CA SER A 32 10.80 11.81 37.20
C SER A 32 9.35 11.45 36.91
N SER A 33 8.47 12.44 36.76
CA SER A 33 7.10 12.26 36.27
C SER A 33 7.07 11.78 34.81
N ALA A 34 8.11 11.10 34.34
CA ALA A 34 8.01 10.17 33.25
C ALA A 34 6.89 9.22 33.64
N THR A 35 5.71 9.49 33.09
CA THR A 35 4.46 8.80 33.37
C THR A 35 4.77 7.32 33.38
N ASN A 36 4.83 6.74 34.58
CA ASN A 36 5.05 5.32 34.74
C ASN A 36 3.85 4.66 34.10
N VAL A 37 3.99 4.25 32.83
CA VAL A 37 2.88 3.68 32.10
C VAL A 37 2.58 2.36 32.79
N ALA A 38 1.40 2.28 33.40
CA ALA A 38 0.97 1.09 34.12
C ALA A 38 1.08 -0.15 33.21
N PRO A 39 1.36 -1.33 33.78
CA PRO A 39 1.35 -2.56 33.00
C PRO A 39 -0.01 -2.70 32.29
N LEU A 40 0.04 -3.09 31.01
CA LEU A 40 -1.15 -3.27 30.18
C LEU A 40 -2.06 -4.32 30.82
N LEU A 41 -3.31 -3.96 31.06
CA LEU A 41 -4.33 -4.91 31.52
C LEU A 41 -4.63 -5.90 30.38
N ALA A 42 -4.54 -7.19 30.66
CA ALA A 42 -4.87 -8.23 29.70
C ALA A 42 -6.40 -8.31 29.50
N PRO A 43 -6.89 -8.77 28.32
CA PRO A 43 -8.30 -9.08 28.15
C PRO A 43 -8.79 -10.05 29.23
N GLY A 44 -9.95 -9.78 29.82
CA GLY A 44 -10.51 -10.58 30.91
C GLY A 44 -10.00 -10.21 32.32
N ALA A 45 -8.99 -9.34 32.44
CA ALA A 45 -8.59 -8.81 33.74
C ALA A 45 -9.61 -7.78 34.26
N VAL A 46 -9.71 -7.64 35.58
CA VAL A 46 -10.52 -6.60 36.23
C VAL A 46 -9.65 -5.37 36.45
N ALA A 47 -10.14 -4.20 36.06
CA ALA A 47 -9.41 -2.95 36.25
C ALA A 47 -9.56 -2.45 37.70
N ASP A 48 -8.44 -2.17 38.38
CA ASP A 48 -8.48 -1.67 39.78
C ASP A 48 -8.88 -0.19 39.89
N ARG A 49 -8.87 0.55 38.77
CA ARG A 49 -9.12 2.00 38.71
C ARG A 49 -9.68 2.40 37.34
N ASP A 50 -10.33 3.56 37.30
CA ASP A 50 -10.74 4.18 36.05
C ASP A 50 -9.51 4.52 35.20
N VAL A 51 -9.56 4.15 33.92
CA VAL A 51 -8.58 4.59 32.92
C VAL A 51 -9.27 5.52 31.94
N ILE A 52 -8.87 6.79 31.98
CA ILE A 52 -9.40 7.86 31.13
C ILE A 52 -8.30 8.31 30.18
N ALA A 53 -8.65 8.55 28.92
CA ALA A 53 -7.74 9.03 27.89
C ALA A 53 -7.25 10.46 28.22
N PRO A 54 -5.94 10.69 28.42
CA PRO A 54 -5.42 12.02 28.75
C PRO A 54 -5.33 12.96 27.54
N PHE A 55 -5.38 12.44 26.32
CA PHE A 55 -5.36 13.18 25.07
C PHE A 55 -6.06 12.37 23.97
N THR A 56 -6.32 12.99 22.83
CA THR A 56 -6.86 12.30 21.66
C THR A 56 -5.78 11.49 20.95
N PHE A 57 -6.05 10.21 20.64
CA PHE A 57 -5.14 9.33 19.90
C PHE A 57 -5.90 8.32 19.02
N PRO A 58 -5.31 7.91 17.88
CA PRO A 58 -5.88 6.85 17.06
C PRO A 58 -5.54 5.47 17.63
N VAL A 59 -6.49 4.55 17.52
CA VAL A 59 -6.26 3.11 17.63
C VAL A 59 -6.16 2.57 16.22
N ASN A 60 -4.98 2.07 15.85
CA ASN A 60 -4.75 1.55 14.50
C ASN A 60 -5.28 0.11 14.41
N LYS A 61 -5.78 -0.25 13.24
CA LYS A 61 -6.07 -1.64 12.87
C LYS A 61 -4.78 -2.44 12.85
N SER A 62 -4.88 -3.75 13.07
CA SER A 62 -3.77 -4.66 12.88
C SER A 62 -3.39 -4.78 11.39
N ASP A 63 -2.14 -5.14 11.11
CA ASP A 63 -1.68 -5.37 9.73
C ASP A 63 -2.52 -6.42 9.00
N GLN A 64 -3.04 -7.42 9.72
CA GLN A 64 -3.91 -8.46 9.16
C GLN A 64 -5.30 -7.92 8.80
N GLU A 65 -5.91 -7.11 9.67
CA GLU A 65 -7.18 -6.44 9.38
C GLU A 65 -7.03 -5.50 8.17
N LEU A 66 -5.95 -4.72 8.12
CA LEU A 66 -5.66 -3.83 6.99
C LEU A 66 -5.45 -4.59 5.69
N ALA A 67 -4.65 -5.66 5.70
CA ALA A 67 -4.42 -6.47 4.52
C ALA A 67 -5.72 -7.12 4.01
N ARG A 68 -6.56 -7.59 4.93
CA ARG A 68 -7.86 -8.18 4.59
C ARG A 68 -8.81 -7.15 3.97
N GLU A 69 -9.00 -6.01 4.63
CA GLU A 69 -9.87 -4.93 4.12
C GLU A 69 -9.36 -4.39 2.77
N ALA A 70 -8.04 -4.26 2.61
CA ALA A 70 -7.40 -3.85 1.37
C ALA A 70 -7.69 -4.84 0.23
N GLU A 71 -7.60 -6.14 0.48
CA GLU A 71 -7.87 -7.14 -0.53
C GLU A 71 -9.37 -7.27 -0.82
N GLU A 72 -10.23 -7.14 0.19
CA GLU A 72 -11.68 -7.07 0.01
C GLU A 72 -12.06 -5.91 -0.92
N LEU A 73 -11.52 -4.70 -0.70
CA LEU A 73 -11.73 -3.57 -1.61
C LEU A 73 -11.12 -3.78 -2.98
N ALA A 74 -9.88 -4.29 -3.07
CA ALA A 74 -9.23 -4.59 -4.35
C ALA A 74 -10.03 -5.60 -5.19
N SER A 75 -10.65 -6.58 -4.55
CA SER A 75 -11.47 -7.60 -5.23
C SER A 75 -12.73 -7.03 -5.89
N THR A 76 -13.19 -5.85 -5.48
CA THR A 76 -14.32 -5.15 -6.11
C THR A 76 -13.97 -4.53 -7.46
N VAL A 77 -12.67 -4.40 -7.78
CA VAL A 77 -12.21 -3.85 -9.06
C VAL A 77 -12.54 -4.83 -10.18
N LYS A 78 -13.45 -4.39 -11.06
CA LYS A 78 -13.78 -5.09 -12.29
C LYS A 78 -12.58 -5.12 -13.24
N PRO A 79 -12.25 -6.27 -13.86
CA PRO A 79 -11.20 -6.36 -14.86
C PRO A 79 -11.42 -5.40 -16.03
N ILE A 80 -10.34 -4.74 -16.45
CA ILE A 80 -10.38 -3.75 -17.53
C ILE A 80 -9.89 -4.39 -18.82
N TYR A 81 -10.67 -4.24 -19.87
CA TYR A 81 -10.37 -4.69 -21.22
C TYR A 81 -10.27 -3.47 -22.15
N GLN A 82 -9.14 -3.38 -22.83
CA GLN A 82 -8.85 -2.30 -23.77
C GLN A 82 -9.28 -2.69 -25.18
N TYR A 83 -10.10 -1.84 -25.80
CA TYR A 83 -10.39 -1.97 -27.22
C TYR A 83 -9.21 -1.50 -28.06
N GLN A 84 -8.80 -2.32 -29.03
CA GLN A 84 -7.66 -2.12 -29.91
C GLN A 84 -8.12 -1.84 -31.35
N GLU A 85 -8.33 -0.56 -31.65
CA GLU A 85 -8.71 -0.12 -33.00
C GLU A 85 -7.66 -0.49 -34.06
N ARG A 86 -6.37 -0.39 -33.70
CA ARG A 86 -5.27 -0.82 -34.57
C ARG A 86 -5.32 -2.31 -34.94
N ALA A 87 -5.90 -3.14 -34.08
CA ALA A 87 -6.05 -4.58 -34.37
C ALA A 87 -7.10 -4.80 -35.47
N LEU A 88 -8.21 -4.05 -35.44
CA LEU A 88 -9.21 -4.06 -36.52
C LEU A 88 -8.61 -3.59 -37.84
N ASP A 89 -7.94 -2.43 -37.84
CA ASP A 89 -7.35 -1.85 -39.04
C ASP A 89 -6.32 -2.80 -39.67
N SER A 90 -5.44 -3.36 -38.82
CA SER A 90 -4.42 -4.29 -39.30
C SER A 90 -4.98 -5.62 -39.80
N ALA A 91 -6.08 -6.12 -39.23
CA ALA A 91 -6.79 -7.30 -39.75
C ALA A 91 -7.36 -7.03 -41.15
N LYS A 92 -8.03 -5.88 -41.33
CA LYS A 92 -8.56 -5.45 -42.63
C LYS A 92 -7.47 -5.26 -43.68
N ILE A 93 -6.39 -4.55 -43.33
CA ILE A 93 -5.26 -4.31 -44.25
C ILE A 93 -4.65 -5.63 -44.71
N ALA A 94 -4.40 -6.56 -43.78
CA ALA A 94 -3.84 -7.88 -44.11
C ALA A 94 -4.77 -8.68 -45.03
N MET A 95 -6.08 -8.65 -44.76
CA MET A 95 -7.09 -9.32 -45.57
C MET A 95 -7.17 -8.72 -46.99
N HIS A 96 -7.26 -7.40 -47.13
CA HIS A 96 -7.30 -6.74 -48.45
C HIS A 96 -6.02 -6.95 -49.25
N ALA A 97 -4.85 -6.93 -48.59
CA ALA A 97 -3.57 -7.22 -49.25
C ALA A 97 -3.54 -8.64 -49.82
N PHE A 98 -4.09 -9.63 -49.09
CA PHE A 98 -4.22 -10.99 -49.59
C PHE A 98 -5.11 -11.08 -50.84
N PHE A 99 -6.29 -10.45 -50.83
CA PHE A 99 -7.19 -10.49 -52.00
C PHE A 99 -6.61 -9.75 -53.20
N SER A 100 -5.93 -8.62 -52.99
CA SER A 100 -5.20 -7.88 -54.02
C SER A 100 -4.07 -8.71 -54.65
N SER A 101 -3.31 -9.44 -53.81
CA SER A 101 -2.29 -10.38 -54.30
C SER A 101 -2.91 -11.55 -55.06
N ALA A 102 -4.03 -12.12 -54.58
CA ALA A 102 -4.74 -13.19 -55.25
C ALA A 102 -5.35 -12.77 -56.59
N GLU A 103 -5.82 -11.52 -56.71
CA GLU A 103 -6.28 -10.93 -57.95
C GLU A 103 -5.15 -10.83 -58.98
N THR A 104 -4.03 -10.23 -58.60
CA THR A 104 -2.84 -10.13 -59.48
C THR A 104 -2.35 -11.51 -59.91
N ALA A 105 -2.35 -12.48 -59.01
CA ALA A 105 -1.95 -13.86 -59.32
C ALA A 105 -2.95 -14.56 -60.26
N ALA A 106 -4.24 -14.31 -60.11
CA ALA A 106 -5.26 -14.86 -61.00
C ALA A 106 -5.02 -14.43 -62.46
N ASP A 107 -4.67 -13.15 -62.67
CA ASP A 107 -4.42 -12.58 -63.99
C ASP A 107 -3.12 -13.12 -64.63
N GLN A 108 -2.12 -13.47 -63.83
CA GLN A 108 -0.81 -13.95 -64.31
C GLN A 108 -0.75 -15.46 -64.58
N GLY A 109 -1.49 -16.27 -63.82
CA GLY A 109 -1.35 -17.73 -63.87
C GLY A 109 -2.51 -18.51 -63.26
N GLY A 110 -3.67 -17.88 -63.09
CA GLY A 110 -4.88 -18.51 -62.57
C GLY A 110 -4.68 -19.18 -61.20
N ALA A 111 -5.32 -20.34 -61.01
CA ALA A 111 -5.33 -21.03 -59.72
C ALA A 111 -3.92 -21.42 -59.22
N ALA A 112 -2.98 -21.77 -60.11
CA ALA A 112 -1.64 -22.20 -59.72
C ALA A 112 -0.82 -21.04 -59.13
N ALA A 113 -0.93 -19.85 -59.71
CA ALA A 113 -0.29 -18.64 -59.18
C ALA A 113 -0.91 -18.22 -57.84
N ILE A 114 -2.24 -18.33 -57.69
CA ILE A 114 -2.94 -18.04 -56.43
C ILE A 114 -2.44 -18.92 -55.27
N LEU A 115 -2.17 -20.21 -55.53
CA LEU A 115 -1.59 -21.11 -54.51
C LEU A 115 -0.25 -20.57 -53.97
N GLN A 116 0.61 -20.05 -54.83
CA GLN A 116 1.90 -19.50 -54.44
C GLN A 116 1.74 -18.15 -53.71
N ALA A 117 0.87 -17.27 -54.20
CA ALA A 117 0.56 -16.01 -53.56
C ALA A 117 0.01 -16.21 -52.14
N ALA A 118 -0.96 -17.10 -51.96
CA ALA A 118 -1.52 -17.40 -50.65
C ALA A 118 -0.48 -17.96 -49.67
N LYS A 119 0.43 -18.81 -50.15
CA LYS A 119 1.54 -19.34 -49.35
C LYS A 119 2.47 -18.22 -48.86
N ALA A 120 2.71 -17.19 -49.67
CA ALA A 120 3.51 -16.01 -49.27
C ALA A 120 2.83 -15.21 -48.14
N HIS A 121 1.50 -15.23 -48.07
CA HIS A 121 0.71 -14.67 -46.96
C HIS A 121 0.55 -15.65 -45.77
N GLY A 122 1.28 -16.76 -45.76
CA GLY A 122 1.22 -17.78 -44.71
C GLY A 122 -0.10 -18.58 -44.68
N PHE A 123 -0.88 -18.56 -45.76
CA PHE A 123 -2.15 -19.26 -45.86
C PHE A 123 -2.08 -20.41 -46.87
N ALA A 124 -2.25 -21.64 -46.40
CA ALA A 124 -2.21 -22.82 -47.27
C ALA A 124 -3.58 -23.04 -47.94
N LEU A 125 -3.66 -22.81 -49.25
CA LEU A 125 -4.84 -23.11 -50.05
C LEU A 125 -4.79 -24.53 -50.63
N GLY A 126 -5.94 -25.19 -50.68
CA GLY A 126 -6.16 -26.38 -51.50
C GLY A 126 -6.42 -26.03 -52.97
N ALA A 127 -6.18 -26.97 -53.88
CA ALA A 127 -6.45 -26.75 -55.31
C ALA A 127 -7.90 -26.34 -55.62
N PRO A 128 -8.94 -26.94 -54.98
CA PRO A 128 -10.33 -26.48 -55.17
C PRO A 128 -10.58 -25.05 -54.68
N GLU A 129 -9.91 -24.62 -53.61
CA GLU A 129 -10.03 -23.28 -53.03
C GLU A 129 -9.36 -22.24 -53.93
N ALA A 130 -8.19 -22.55 -54.50
CA ALA A 130 -7.52 -21.68 -55.45
C ALA A 130 -8.32 -21.55 -56.77
N ALA A 131 -8.91 -22.65 -57.26
CA ALA A 131 -9.81 -22.62 -58.42
C ALA A 131 -11.09 -21.80 -58.14
N TYR A 132 -11.58 -21.82 -56.89
CA TYR A 132 -12.68 -20.97 -56.45
C TYR A 132 -12.28 -19.48 -56.48
N LEU A 133 -11.13 -19.11 -55.90
CA LEU A 133 -10.62 -17.73 -55.87
C LEU A 133 -10.19 -17.19 -57.24
N ALA A 134 -9.87 -18.07 -58.19
CA ALA A 134 -9.59 -17.67 -59.57
C ALA A 134 -10.81 -17.04 -60.26
N LYS A 135 -12.03 -17.34 -59.80
CA LYS A 135 -13.26 -16.73 -60.31
C LYS A 135 -13.46 -15.36 -59.65
N GLY A 136 -13.19 -14.27 -60.39
CA GLY A 136 -13.23 -12.89 -59.87
C GLY A 136 -14.52 -12.53 -59.11
N GLY A 137 -15.69 -12.84 -59.67
CA GLY A 137 -16.97 -12.60 -58.99
C GLY A 137 -17.11 -13.32 -57.65
N LYS A 138 -16.61 -14.56 -57.55
CA LYS A 138 -16.62 -15.32 -56.30
C LYS A 138 -15.61 -14.79 -55.29
N ARG A 139 -14.41 -14.43 -55.76
CA ARG A 139 -13.36 -13.79 -54.94
C ARG A 139 -13.85 -12.50 -54.30
N HIS A 140 -14.42 -11.58 -55.09
CA HIS A 140 -14.94 -10.31 -54.56
C HIS A 140 -16.14 -10.48 -53.65
N ALA A 141 -17.00 -11.47 -53.89
CA ALA A 141 -18.09 -11.80 -52.96
C ALA A 141 -17.53 -12.24 -51.59
N LEU A 142 -16.49 -13.07 -51.60
CA LEU A 142 -15.85 -13.55 -50.38
C LEU A 142 -15.12 -12.42 -49.62
N GLU A 143 -14.40 -11.57 -50.34
CA GLU A 143 -13.73 -10.39 -49.77
C GLU A 143 -14.73 -9.43 -49.12
N ARG A 144 -15.83 -9.10 -49.82
CA ARG A 144 -16.90 -8.24 -49.26
C ARG A 144 -17.51 -8.84 -48.00
N ALA A 145 -17.80 -10.14 -48.01
CA ALA A 145 -18.35 -10.84 -46.85
C ALA A 145 -17.39 -10.88 -45.64
N LEU A 146 -16.07 -10.94 -45.88
CA LEU A 146 -15.07 -10.88 -44.80
C LEU A 146 -14.94 -9.46 -44.25
N SER A 147 -14.89 -8.47 -45.13
CA SER A 147 -14.84 -7.05 -44.73
C SER A 147 -16.07 -6.68 -43.88
N GLU A 148 -17.26 -7.09 -44.30
CA GLU A 148 -18.50 -6.88 -43.55
C GLU A 148 -18.52 -7.63 -42.22
N LEU A 149 -18.02 -8.86 -42.16
CA LEU A 149 -17.87 -9.59 -40.90
C LEU A 149 -16.98 -8.82 -39.94
N PHE A 150 -15.82 -8.34 -40.39
CA PHE A 150 -14.90 -7.58 -39.54
C PHE A 150 -15.56 -6.31 -39.02
N ASP A 151 -16.27 -5.58 -39.88
CA ASP A 151 -17.00 -4.38 -39.48
C ASP A 151 -18.12 -4.64 -38.49
N ARG A 152 -18.85 -5.74 -38.63
CA ARG A 152 -19.97 -6.06 -37.74
C ARG A 152 -19.52 -6.71 -36.42
N THR A 153 -18.40 -7.42 -36.39
CA THR A 153 -17.99 -8.18 -35.21
C THR A 153 -16.77 -7.62 -34.52
N LEU A 154 -15.70 -7.34 -35.26
CA LEU A 154 -14.45 -6.90 -34.65
C LEU A 154 -14.57 -5.47 -34.09
N SER A 155 -15.44 -4.62 -34.67
CA SER A 155 -15.77 -3.29 -34.12
C SER A 155 -16.43 -3.32 -32.74
N LEU A 156 -17.24 -4.37 -32.47
CA LEU A 156 -17.88 -4.60 -31.18
C LEU A 156 -16.89 -5.04 -30.10
N GLY A 157 -15.69 -5.49 -30.48
CA GLY A 157 -14.70 -6.01 -29.55
C GLY A 157 -14.83 -7.52 -29.39
N VAL A 158 -13.82 -8.26 -29.86
CA VAL A 158 -13.74 -9.71 -29.73
C VAL A 158 -12.47 -10.09 -28.98
N THR A 159 -12.60 -10.93 -27.97
CA THR A 159 -11.45 -11.41 -27.20
C THR A 159 -10.69 -12.51 -27.94
N GLY A 160 -9.44 -12.72 -27.56
CA GLY A 160 -8.68 -13.87 -28.00
C GLY A 160 -9.30 -15.21 -27.53
N PRO A 161 -8.87 -16.34 -28.13
CA PRO A 161 -9.22 -17.67 -27.64
C PRO A 161 -8.76 -17.87 -26.19
N GLY A 162 -9.54 -18.53 -25.34
CA GLY A 162 -9.14 -18.84 -23.96
C GLY A 162 -9.32 -17.70 -22.95
N VAL A 163 -9.34 -16.44 -23.41
CA VAL A 163 -9.26 -15.25 -22.54
C VAL A 163 -10.45 -15.16 -21.58
N LEU A 164 -11.68 -15.22 -22.11
CA LEU A 164 -12.85 -15.13 -21.26
C LEU A 164 -13.15 -16.43 -20.49
N GLN A 165 -12.55 -17.57 -20.84
CA GLN A 165 -12.77 -18.82 -20.09
C GLN A 165 -12.13 -18.77 -18.70
N VAL A 166 -10.96 -18.12 -18.59
CA VAL A 166 -10.24 -17.98 -17.31
C VAL A 166 -10.75 -16.82 -16.46
N GLU A 167 -11.43 -15.86 -17.08
CA GLU A 167 -12.04 -14.72 -16.41
C GLU A 167 -13.18 -15.16 -15.47
N GLN A 168 -13.09 -14.80 -14.19
CA GLN A 168 -14.08 -15.16 -13.17
C GLN A 168 -15.07 -14.03 -12.90
N ALA A 169 -14.76 -12.80 -13.29
CA ALA A 169 -15.64 -11.67 -13.08
C ALA A 169 -16.93 -11.79 -13.91
N SER A 170 -18.07 -11.48 -13.29
CA SER A 170 -19.37 -11.40 -13.97
C SER A 170 -19.52 -10.14 -14.82
N GLU A 171 -18.81 -9.07 -14.46
CA GLU A 171 -18.81 -7.79 -15.15
C GLU A 171 -17.38 -7.33 -15.45
N LEU A 172 -17.22 -6.68 -16.60
CA LEU A 172 -15.95 -6.21 -17.13
C LEU A 172 -16.07 -4.73 -17.50
N ILE A 173 -14.97 -4.00 -17.41
CA ILE A 173 -14.88 -2.63 -17.92
C ILE A 173 -14.28 -2.67 -19.31
N VAL A 174 -15.04 -2.26 -20.32
CA VAL A 174 -14.53 -2.09 -21.69
C VAL A 174 -14.15 -0.63 -21.88
N ARG A 175 -12.85 -0.39 -22.08
CA ARG A 175 -12.28 0.93 -22.34
C ARG A 175 -12.12 1.16 -23.84
N ARG A 176 -12.74 2.23 -24.34
CA ARG A 176 -12.62 2.73 -25.72
C ARG A 176 -12.09 4.17 -25.67
N ARG A 177 -11.83 4.78 -26.84
CA ARG A 177 -11.45 6.20 -26.92
C ARG A 177 -12.54 7.14 -26.38
N SER A 178 -13.81 6.76 -26.53
CA SER A 178 -14.96 7.54 -26.06
C SER A 178 -15.17 7.49 -24.54
N GLY A 179 -14.53 6.55 -23.84
CA GLY A 179 -14.68 6.36 -22.40
C GLY A 179 -14.69 4.90 -21.98
N GLU A 180 -15.14 4.67 -20.75
CA GLU A 180 -15.28 3.36 -20.13
C GLU A 180 -16.74 2.97 -19.98
N GLN A 181 -17.04 1.69 -20.22
CA GLN A 181 -18.36 1.14 -20.04
C GLN A 181 -18.27 -0.18 -19.27
N SER A 182 -19.10 -0.33 -18.24
CA SER A 182 -19.33 -1.61 -17.57
C SER A 182 -20.24 -2.45 -18.44
N VAL A 183 -19.81 -3.67 -18.76
CA VAL A 183 -20.56 -4.65 -19.54
C VAL A 183 -20.57 -5.99 -18.82
N SER A 184 -21.65 -6.76 -18.98
CA SER A 184 -21.66 -8.14 -18.53
C SER A 184 -20.66 -8.96 -19.34
N ARG A 185 -19.97 -9.91 -18.70
CA ARG A 185 -19.06 -10.86 -19.35
C ARG A 185 -19.74 -11.58 -20.51
N ASP A 186 -21.01 -11.93 -20.37
CA ASP A 186 -21.78 -12.67 -21.38
C ASP A 186 -22.11 -11.86 -22.63
N GLN A 187 -22.05 -10.52 -22.53
CA GLN A 187 -22.25 -9.61 -23.66
C GLN A 187 -20.97 -9.44 -24.48
N VAL A 188 -19.81 -9.85 -23.96
CA VAL A 188 -18.53 -9.72 -24.65
C VAL A 188 -18.34 -10.87 -25.63
N LEU A 189 -17.96 -10.53 -26.87
CA LEU A 189 -17.80 -11.54 -27.91
C LEU A 189 -16.50 -12.34 -27.72
N THR A 190 -16.66 -13.65 -27.67
CA THR A 190 -15.56 -14.62 -27.69
C THR A 190 -15.14 -14.97 -29.12
N TYR A 191 -13.92 -15.47 -29.27
CA TYR A 191 -13.45 -16.05 -30.55
C TYR A 191 -14.38 -17.15 -31.09
N ALA A 192 -14.94 -17.99 -30.20
CA ALA A 192 -15.88 -19.04 -30.61
C ALA A 192 -17.18 -18.46 -31.19
N GLN A 193 -17.75 -17.44 -30.55
CA GLN A 193 -18.93 -16.72 -31.06
C GLN A 193 -18.64 -16.00 -32.38
N TYR A 194 -17.44 -15.43 -32.52
CA TYR A 194 -16.99 -14.84 -33.79
C TYR A 194 -17.00 -15.88 -34.93
N LEU A 195 -16.41 -17.06 -34.72
CA LEU A 195 -16.44 -18.13 -35.72
C LEU A 195 -17.86 -18.65 -36.00
N THR A 196 -18.73 -18.70 -35.01
CA THR A 196 -20.15 -19.05 -35.21
C THR A 196 -20.87 -18.01 -36.08
N ARG A 197 -20.61 -16.71 -35.87
CA ARG A 197 -21.15 -15.65 -36.73
C ARG A 197 -20.62 -15.74 -38.16
N ALA A 198 -19.33 -16.03 -38.33
CA ALA A 198 -18.76 -16.27 -39.66
C ALA A 198 -19.47 -17.44 -40.36
N ARG A 199 -19.63 -18.59 -39.68
CA ARG A 199 -20.34 -19.75 -40.24
C ARG A 199 -21.77 -19.47 -40.64
N ALA A 200 -22.44 -18.47 -40.07
CA ALA A 200 -23.83 -18.14 -40.41
C ALA A 200 -23.99 -17.39 -41.74
N ILE A 201 -22.95 -16.69 -42.22
CA ILE A 201 -23.06 -15.77 -43.38
C ILE A 201 -23.24 -16.51 -44.71
N HIS A 202 -22.55 -17.64 -44.92
CA HIS A 202 -22.59 -18.44 -46.16
C HIS A 202 -22.53 -17.59 -47.45
N PRO A 203 -21.37 -16.97 -47.77
CA PRO A 203 -21.25 -16.03 -48.89
C PRO A 203 -21.55 -16.66 -50.27
N ASP A 204 -21.42 -17.98 -50.41
CA ASP A 204 -21.82 -18.71 -51.63
C ASP A 204 -22.52 -20.02 -51.24
N LYS A 205 -23.82 -19.93 -50.96
CA LYS A 205 -24.68 -21.08 -50.57
C LYS A 205 -24.62 -22.28 -51.53
N GLY A 206 -24.21 -22.07 -52.78
CA GLY A 206 -24.07 -23.12 -53.78
C GLY A 206 -22.69 -23.81 -53.78
N SER A 207 -21.76 -23.40 -52.91
CA SER A 207 -20.37 -23.84 -52.94
C SER A 207 -19.83 -24.13 -51.54
N SER A 208 -19.79 -25.41 -51.18
CA SER A 208 -19.18 -25.89 -49.92
C SER A 208 -17.71 -25.48 -49.79
N VAL A 209 -16.97 -25.43 -50.89
CA VAL A 209 -15.57 -24.96 -50.93
C VAL A 209 -15.48 -23.48 -50.55
N GLY A 210 -16.44 -22.67 -50.98
CA GLY A 210 -16.46 -21.23 -50.70
C GLY A 210 -16.74 -20.94 -49.22
N ASP A 211 -17.73 -21.63 -48.66
CA ASP A 211 -18.11 -21.47 -47.26
C ASP A 211 -17.02 -21.96 -46.30
N GLN A 212 -16.37 -23.09 -46.60
CA GLN A 212 -15.24 -23.59 -45.82
C GLN A 212 -14.04 -22.63 -45.90
N LEU A 213 -13.70 -22.16 -47.10
CA LEU A 213 -12.62 -21.20 -47.31
C LEU A 213 -12.90 -19.89 -46.55
N TYR A 214 -14.14 -19.40 -46.57
CA TYR A 214 -14.56 -18.20 -45.85
C TYR A 214 -14.25 -18.29 -44.35
N VAL A 215 -14.68 -19.38 -43.70
CA VAL A 215 -14.46 -19.59 -42.26
C VAL A 215 -12.97 -19.72 -41.94
N ARG A 216 -12.19 -20.39 -42.81
CA ARG A 216 -10.74 -20.51 -42.65
C ARG A 216 -10.03 -19.16 -42.76
N LEU A 217 -10.41 -18.32 -43.73
CA LEU A 217 -9.84 -16.97 -43.88
C LEU A 217 -10.28 -16.05 -42.75
N ALA A 218 -11.52 -16.16 -42.28
CA ALA A 218 -12.02 -15.43 -41.11
C ALA A 218 -11.20 -15.76 -39.85
N GLY A 219 -10.83 -17.02 -39.66
CA GLY A 219 -9.92 -17.44 -38.58
C GLY A 219 -8.48 -16.98 -38.78
N HIS A 220 -7.94 -17.08 -40.01
CA HIS A 220 -6.56 -16.72 -40.33
C HIS A 220 -6.26 -15.23 -40.13
N PHE A 221 -7.16 -14.36 -40.59
CA PHE A 221 -6.99 -12.91 -40.47
C PHE A 221 -7.56 -12.33 -39.18
N PHE A 222 -8.10 -13.16 -38.29
CA PHE A 222 -8.60 -12.71 -37.00
C PHE A 222 -7.49 -12.06 -36.18
N ARG A 223 -7.77 -10.87 -35.67
CA ARG A 223 -6.97 -10.23 -34.62
C ARG A 223 -7.91 -9.86 -33.47
N PRO A 224 -7.56 -10.20 -32.21
CA PRO A 224 -8.39 -9.83 -31.07
C PRO A 224 -8.43 -8.31 -30.94
N THR A 225 -9.63 -7.75 -30.93
CA THR A 225 -9.86 -6.31 -30.79
C THR A 225 -10.18 -5.91 -29.35
N LEU A 226 -10.33 -6.87 -28.44
CA LEU A 226 -10.53 -6.62 -27.02
C LEU A 226 -9.50 -7.42 -26.22
N ILE A 227 -8.59 -6.70 -25.54
CA ILE A 227 -7.44 -7.30 -24.85
C ILE A 227 -7.48 -6.89 -23.37
N PRO A 228 -7.25 -7.82 -22.42
CA PRO A 228 -7.19 -7.48 -21.00
C PRO A 228 -6.03 -6.51 -20.73
N ASN A 229 -6.33 -5.43 -20.00
CA ASN A 229 -5.38 -4.47 -19.50
C ASN A 229 -5.11 -4.78 -18.02
N THR A 230 -4.27 -5.79 -17.80
CA THR A 230 -3.91 -6.26 -16.45
C THR A 230 -3.17 -5.17 -15.67
N LEU A 231 -2.31 -4.38 -16.34
CA LEU A 231 -1.57 -3.29 -15.71
C LEU A 231 -2.51 -2.25 -15.09
N GLU A 232 -3.50 -1.77 -15.86
CA GLU A 232 -4.45 -0.78 -15.36
C GLU A 232 -5.39 -1.38 -14.30
N THR A 233 -5.78 -2.64 -14.46
CA THR A 233 -6.60 -3.34 -13.48
C THR A 233 -5.88 -3.42 -12.13
N GLU A 234 -4.61 -3.86 -12.13
CA GLU A 234 -3.78 -3.90 -10.91
C GLU A 234 -3.50 -2.51 -10.35
N ARG A 235 -3.30 -1.51 -11.21
CA ARG A 235 -3.17 -0.13 -10.75
C ARG A 235 -4.39 0.32 -9.96
N ARG A 236 -5.61 0.07 -10.45
CA ARG A 236 -6.85 0.42 -9.72
C ARG A 236 -7.01 -0.38 -8.43
N ARG A 237 -6.63 -1.66 -8.45
CA ARG A 237 -6.59 -2.49 -7.23
C ARG A 237 -5.68 -1.88 -6.18
N ASP A 238 -4.47 -1.51 -6.58
CA ASP A 238 -3.50 -0.87 -5.69
C ASP A 238 -3.95 0.50 -5.18
N GLU A 239 -4.64 1.30 -6.01
CA GLU A 239 -5.24 2.56 -5.58
C GLU A 239 -6.29 2.32 -4.47
N LEU A 240 -7.12 1.28 -4.59
CA LEU A 240 -8.07 0.91 -3.54
C LEU A 240 -7.38 0.33 -2.30
N ARG A 241 -6.37 -0.53 -2.46
CA ARG A 241 -5.58 -1.08 -1.33
C ARG A 241 -4.98 0.04 -0.47
N ARG A 242 -4.51 1.12 -1.10
CA ARG A 242 -3.93 2.29 -0.40
C ARG A 242 -4.97 3.22 0.20
N SER A 243 -6.25 3.09 -0.17
CA SER A 243 -7.33 3.94 0.34
C SER A 243 -7.89 3.49 1.70
N VAL A 244 -7.47 2.31 2.18
CA VAL A 244 -7.89 1.77 3.48
C VAL A 244 -7.40 2.66 4.62
N ASP A 245 -8.32 3.09 5.49
CA ASP A 245 -7.96 3.84 6.69
C ASP A 245 -7.26 2.93 7.71
N ALA A 246 -6.08 3.36 8.14
CA ALA A 246 -5.30 2.72 9.19
C ALA A 246 -6.00 2.79 10.56
N SER A 247 -6.82 3.81 10.80
CA SER A 247 -7.51 4.01 12.07
C SER A 247 -8.73 3.10 12.19
N LYS A 248 -8.78 2.32 13.27
CA LYS A 248 -9.96 1.57 13.70
C LYS A 248 -10.91 2.45 14.50
N TYR A 249 -10.33 3.22 15.44
CA TYR A 249 -11.05 4.14 16.32
C TYR A 249 -10.24 5.40 16.58
N ILE A 250 -10.92 6.50 16.90
CA ILE A 250 -10.31 7.71 17.47
C ILE A 250 -10.83 7.85 18.89
N VAL A 251 -9.95 7.66 19.88
CA VAL A 251 -10.26 7.89 21.29
C VAL A 251 -9.99 9.36 21.58
N ARG A 252 -10.97 10.09 22.09
CA ARG A 252 -10.85 11.52 22.41
C ARG A 252 -10.31 11.72 23.82
N ALA A 253 -9.71 12.88 24.05
CA ALA A 253 -9.33 13.27 25.40
C ALA A 253 -10.56 13.30 26.32
N GLY A 254 -10.45 12.71 27.51
CA GLY A 254 -11.53 12.58 28.48
C GLY A 254 -12.40 11.32 28.31
N ASP A 255 -12.23 10.55 27.23
CA ASP A 255 -12.98 9.31 27.04
C ASP A 255 -12.56 8.26 28.09
N ARG A 256 -13.54 7.62 28.74
CA ARG A 256 -13.30 6.49 29.64
C ARG A 256 -13.04 5.22 28.83
N ILE A 257 -11.84 4.65 28.96
CA ILE A 257 -11.42 3.43 28.26
C ILE A 257 -11.91 2.19 29.00
N VAL A 258 -11.73 2.14 30.32
CA VAL A 258 -12.25 1.08 31.21
C VAL A 258 -12.57 1.68 32.58
N GLY A 259 -13.69 1.29 33.18
CA GLY A 259 -14.07 1.70 34.54
C GLY A 259 -13.44 0.82 35.62
N ALA A 260 -13.36 1.35 36.84
CA ALA A 260 -12.93 0.61 38.02
C ALA A 260 -13.89 -0.57 38.28
N HIS A 261 -13.30 -1.73 38.56
CA HIS A 261 -13.95 -3.02 38.77
C HIS A 261 -14.67 -3.59 37.53
N GLU A 262 -14.44 -3.01 36.34
CA GLU A 262 -14.94 -3.57 35.07
C GLU A 262 -13.94 -4.58 34.49
N VAL A 263 -14.46 -5.56 33.75
CA VAL A 263 -13.67 -6.54 33.00
C VAL A 263 -13.20 -5.92 31.69
N VAL A 264 -11.90 -6.01 31.41
CA VAL A 264 -11.28 -5.46 30.21
C VAL A 264 -11.69 -6.28 28.98
N THR A 265 -12.42 -5.65 28.07
CA THR A 265 -12.80 -6.24 26.77
C THR A 265 -11.63 -6.21 25.78
N ASN A 266 -11.73 -6.96 24.67
CA ASN A 266 -10.72 -6.91 23.60
C ASN A 266 -10.56 -5.50 23.03
N GLU A 267 -11.65 -4.76 22.83
CA GLU A 267 -11.62 -3.37 22.36
C GLU A 267 -10.95 -2.44 23.38
N ALA A 268 -11.27 -2.58 24.67
CA ALA A 268 -10.62 -1.81 25.72
C ALA A 268 -9.12 -2.11 25.78
N HIS A 269 -8.72 -3.37 25.61
CA HIS A 269 -7.32 -3.76 25.52
C HIS A 269 -6.61 -3.10 24.32
N GLU A 270 -7.20 -3.11 23.12
CA GLU A 270 -6.66 -2.43 21.93
C GLU A 270 -6.44 -0.92 22.20
N LYS A 271 -7.42 -0.24 22.83
CA LYS A 271 -7.32 1.17 23.22
C LYS A 271 -6.19 1.41 24.24
N LEU A 272 -6.01 0.52 25.22
CA LEU A 272 -4.95 0.60 26.23
C LEU A 272 -3.56 0.40 25.60
N VAL A 273 -3.42 -0.54 24.66
CA VAL A 273 -2.17 -0.78 23.92
C VAL A 273 -1.80 0.44 23.09
N ALA A 274 -2.77 1.02 22.36
CA ALA A 274 -2.57 2.23 21.60
C ALA A 274 -2.14 3.41 22.49
N LEU A 275 -2.84 3.64 23.62
CA LEU A 275 -2.49 4.66 24.60
C LEU A 275 -1.06 4.48 25.13
N HIS A 276 -0.68 3.25 25.50
CA HIS A 276 0.66 2.95 25.97
C HIS A 276 1.73 3.29 24.93
N SER A 277 1.52 2.87 23.68
CA SER A 277 2.44 3.16 22.58
C SER A 277 2.60 4.67 22.32
N ASP A 278 1.51 5.43 22.42
CA ASP A 278 1.48 6.88 22.26
C ASP A 278 2.19 7.61 23.40
N LEU A 279 2.02 7.15 24.63
CA LEU A 279 2.74 7.67 25.80
C LEU A 279 4.25 7.47 25.64
N VAL A 280 4.67 6.27 25.26
CA VAL A 280 6.09 5.96 24.98
C VAL A 280 6.62 6.86 23.87
N ARG A 281 5.89 7.03 22.76
CA ARG A 281 6.28 7.92 21.65
C ARG A 281 6.45 9.38 22.08
N ARG A 282 5.61 9.85 23.02
CA ARG A 282 5.68 11.21 23.59
C ARG A 282 6.78 11.38 24.64
N GLY A 283 7.63 10.37 24.86
CA GLY A 283 8.76 10.44 25.78
C GLY A 283 8.41 10.07 27.22
N ALA A 284 7.26 9.42 27.47
CA ALA A 284 7.02 8.77 28.75
C ALA A 284 8.01 7.60 28.91
N ALA A 285 8.95 7.72 29.84
CA ALA A 285 9.92 6.66 30.10
C ALA A 285 9.26 5.54 30.91
N THR A 286 9.38 4.31 30.44
CA THR A 286 9.12 3.12 31.24
C THR A 286 10.23 2.98 32.29
N SER A 287 9.90 3.17 33.58
CA SER A 287 10.85 3.09 34.72
C SER A 287 11.62 1.77 34.86
N ARG A 288 11.26 0.73 34.09
CA ARG A 288 11.91 -0.58 34.12
C ARG A 288 13.07 -0.72 33.13
N SER A 289 13.33 0.26 32.25
CA SER A 289 14.49 0.21 31.35
C SER A 289 15.71 0.91 31.97
N PRO A 290 16.94 0.41 31.77
CA PRO A 290 18.17 1.08 32.24
C PRO A 290 18.29 2.54 31.75
N GLY A 291 17.71 2.84 30.58
CA GLY A 291 17.66 4.19 30.01
C GLY A 291 16.72 5.15 30.74
N GLY A 292 15.69 4.63 31.42
CA GLY A 292 14.74 5.43 32.20
C GLY A 292 15.35 6.07 33.45
N VAL A 293 16.39 5.46 34.01
CA VAL A 293 17.17 6.02 35.14
C VAL A 293 18.36 6.84 34.62
N PHE A 294 19.07 6.30 33.63
CA PHE A 294 20.31 6.91 33.14
C PHE A 294 20.06 8.26 32.44
N GLY A 295 18.97 8.40 31.68
CA GLY A 295 18.63 9.62 30.95
C GLY A 295 18.44 10.83 31.85
N PRO A 296 17.50 10.80 32.82
CA PRO A 296 17.30 11.91 33.76
C PRO A 296 18.56 12.23 34.58
N VAL A 297 19.24 11.20 35.11
CA VAL A 297 20.47 11.40 35.90
C VAL A 297 21.57 12.06 35.06
N LEU A 298 21.74 11.66 33.79
CA LEU A 298 22.72 12.26 32.89
C LEU A 298 22.37 13.71 32.55
N ARG A 299 21.10 13.98 32.22
CA ARG A 299 20.61 15.33 31.94
C ARG A 299 20.85 16.26 33.13
N ASP A 300 20.43 15.83 34.32
CA ASP A 300 20.55 16.63 35.54
C ASP A 300 22.03 16.79 35.93
N SER A 301 22.85 15.76 35.71
CA SER A 301 24.32 15.86 35.84
C SER A 301 24.91 16.88 34.87
N LEU A 302 24.43 16.96 33.62
CA LEU A 302 24.91 17.94 32.63
C LEU A 302 24.55 19.37 33.05
N ILE A 303 23.33 19.59 33.55
CA ILE A 303 22.89 20.89 34.05
C ILE A 303 23.75 21.31 35.26
N LEU A 304 23.91 20.41 36.24
CA LEU A 304 24.74 20.66 37.43
C LEU A 304 26.22 20.81 37.06
N ALA A 305 26.70 20.12 36.03
CA ALA A 305 28.06 20.24 35.53
C ALA A 305 28.38 21.65 35.06
N ILE A 306 27.42 22.38 34.45
CA ILE A 306 27.62 23.78 34.05
C ILE A 306 27.97 24.62 35.27
N PHE A 307 27.18 24.51 36.35
CA PHE A 307 27.47 25.21 37.61
C PHE A 307 28.81 24.77 38.22
N TRP A 308 29.12 23.48 38.17
CA TRP A 308 30.38 22.95 38.70
C TRP A 308 31.61 23.44 37.92
N VAL A 309 31.50 23.55 36.60
CA VAL A 309 32.53 24.13 35.73
C VAL A 309 32.71 25.62 36.02
N LEU A 310 31.62 26.37 36.25
CA LEU A 310 31.71 27.77 36.67
C LEU A 310 32.45 27.91 38.01
N LEU A 311 32.24 26.98 38.96
CA LEU A 311 32.97 26.96 40.22
C LEU A 311 34.48 26.75 39.98
N VAL A 312 34.86 25.84 39.06
CA VAL A 312 36.26 25.61 38.67
C VAL A 312 36.91 26.87 38.09
N PHE A 313 36.22 27.60 37.22
CA PHE A 313 36.81 28.75 36.52
C PHE A 313 36.80 30.04 37.34
N TYR A 314 35.67 30.35 37.97
CA TYR A 314 35.43 31.66 38.62
C TYR A 314 35.60 31.66 40.14
N ARG A 315 35.55 30.50 40.81
CA ARG A 315 35.75 30.38 42.27
C ARG A 315 36.80 29.32 42.61
N ARG A 316 38.01 29.52 42.09
CA ARG A 316 39.14 28.60 42.25
C ARG A 316 39.51 28.33 43.71
N GLU A 317 39.41 29.33 44.58
CA GLU A 317 39.68 29.19 46.03
C GLU A 317 38.67 28.22 46.66
N THR A 318 37.39 28.42 46.37
CA THR A 318 36.31 27.53 46.81
C THR A 318 36.45 26.11 46.23
N TYR A 319 36.83 25.98 44.96
CA TYR A 319 37.07 24.65 44.37
C TYR A 319 38.25 23.93 45.03
N ARG A 320 39.30 24.68 45.44
CA ARG A 320 40.49 24.10 46.08
C ARG A 320 40.18 23.53 47.45
N GLU A 321 39.35 24.19 48.23
CA GLU A 321 38.98 23.73 49.57
C GLU A 321 37.86 22.68 49.57
N ARG A 322 38.19 21.44 49.95
CA ARG A 322 37.21 20.34 49.99
C ARG A 322 36.01 20.62 50.90
N ARG A 323 36.22 21.32 52.01
CA ARG A 323 35.14 21.68 52.96
C ARG A 323 34.14 22.65 52.33
N GLN A 324 34.62 23.62 51.55
CA GLN A 324 33.75 24.58 50.88
C GLN A 324 32.94 23.93 49.76
N VAL A 325 33.56 23.04 48.96
CA VAL A 325 32.83 22.25 47.94
C VAL A 325 31.77 21.35 48.58
N ALA A 326 32.11 20.69 49.70
CA ALA A 326 31.16 19.85 50.43
C ALA A 326 30.00 20.66 51.03
N LEU A 327 30.27 21.86 51.54
CA LEU A 327 29.23 22.77 52.05
C LEU A 327 28.26 23.19 50.94
N ILE A 328 28.79 23.57 49.76
CA ILE A 328 27.95 23.92 48.61
C ILE A 328 27.12 22.70 48.16
N GLY A 329 27.76 21.54 47.99
CA GLY A 329 27.05 20.30 47.65
C GLY A 329 25.96 19.95 48.67
N GLY A 330 26.25 20.10 49.97
CA GLY A 330 25.30 19.90 51.05
C GLY A 330 24.13 20.89 51.03
N LEU A 331 24.38 22.17 50.72
CA LEU A 331 23.32 23.17 50.55
C LEU A 331 22.39 22.82 49.38
N PHE A 332 22.95 22.41 48.24
CA PHE A 332 22.14 21.93 47.12
C PHE A 332 21.31 20.71 47.49
N ALA A 333 21.90 19.73 48.19
CA ALA A 333 21.17 18.56 48.69
C ALA A 333 20.04 18.96 49.64
N LEU A 334 20.28 19.91 50.56
CA LEU A 334 19.27 20.41 51.48
C LEU A 334 18.11 21.08 50.74
N VAL A 335 18.39 21.91 49.74
CA VAL A 335 17.36 22.56 48.92
C VAL A 335 16.54 21.51 48.16
N LEU A 336 17.19 20.49 47.56
CA LEU A 336 16.49 19.40 46.88
C LEU A 336 15.56 18.64 47.84
N LEU A 337 16.01 18.34 49.06
CA LEU A 337 15.20 17.66 50.08
C LEU A 337 14.04 18.53 50.57
N GLN A 338 14.25 19.83 50.77
CA GLN A 338 13.20 20.78 51.15
C GLN A 338 12.14 20.90 50.06
N ALA A 339 12.55 21.09 48.81
CA ALA A 339 11.65 21.15 47.67
C ALA A 339 10.80 19.87 47.54
N ALA A 340 11.37 18.72 47.89
CA ALA A 340 10.65 17.45 47.86
C ALA A 340 9.69 17.25 49.01
N ALA A 341 10.06 17.72 50.20
CA ALA A 341 9.14 17.77 51.33
C ALA A 341 7.93 18.63 50.95
N VAL A 342 8.15 19.81 50.36
CA VAL A 342 7.07 20.66 49.84
C VAL A 342 6.23 19.91 48.80
N ALA A 343 6.85 19.27 47.81
CA ALA A 343 6.13 18.51 46.78
C ALA A 343 5.29 17.35 47.34
N ARG A 344 5.71 16.73 48.45
CA ARG A 344 4.98 15.62 49.10
C ARG A 344 3.88 16.07 50.04
N PHE A 345 4.08 17.16 50.79
CA PHE A 345 3.17 17.59 51.86
C PHE A 345 2.24 18.74 51.46
N ALA A 346 2.56 19.47 50.40
CA ALA A 346 1.70 20.47 49.80
C ALA A 346 1.49 20.14 48.31
N PRO A 347 0.75 19.06 47.99
CA PRO A 347 0.30 18.82 46.62
C PRO A 347 -0.77 19.86 46.30
N GLN A 348 -0.37 21.10 46.03
CA GLN A 348 -1.19 21.98 45.22
C GLN A 348 -1.14 21.42 43.80
N HIS A 349 -1.96 20.42 43.54
CA HIS A 349 -2.45 20.24 42.19
C HIS A 349 -3.24 21.52 41.93
N ALA A 350 -2.66 22.46 41.21
CA ALA A 350 -3.48 23.30 40.36
C ALA A 350 -4.09 22.34 39.34
N GLU A 351 -5.23 21.72 39.70
CA GLU A 351 -6.12 21.18 38.69
C GLU A 351 -6.43 22.34 37.75
N ILE A 352 -6.01 22.20 36.50
CA ILE A 352 -6.46 23.10 35.44
C ILE A 352 -7.96 22.79 35.28
N ILE A 353 -8.80 23.53 35.99
CA ILE A 353 -10.23 23.57 35.76
C ILE A 353 -10.42 24.35 34.47
N ILE A 354 -10.67 23.65 33.37
CA ILE A 354 -11.18 24.26 32.15
C ILE A 354 -12.70 24.43 32.37
N LEU A 355 -13.11 25.65 32.71
CA LEU A 355 -14.51 26.07 32.66
C LEU A 355 -14.88 26.48 31.21
N PRO A 356 -16.17 26.38 30.83
CA PRO A 356 -16.64 26.18 29.45
C PRO A 356 -16.24 27.25 28.43
#